data_AF-A0A9W9ZCK6-F1
#
_entry.id   AF-A0A9W9ZCK6-F1
#
_cell.length_a   1.000
_cell.length_b   1.000
_cell.length_c   1.000
_cell.angle_alpha   90.00
_cell.angle_beta   90.00
_cell.angle_gamma   90.00
#
_symmetry.space_group_name_H-M   'P 1'
#
loop_
_entity.id
_entity.type
_entity.pdbx_description
1 polymer ?
#
loop_
_entity_poly.entity_id
_entity_poly.type
_entity_poly.pdbx_seq_one_letter_code
_entity_poly.pdbx_strand_id
1 'polypeptide(L)'
;MKIAILFRLFIPGVLLLHYPHITICSKFFFNATSQMQVTSGPIPLQNGFDFSFRTCSGGVLLDQRGTSGGFFRLEVVPTTVNYSVTPVLLIKSHLEMTWKINGIQNFITLGKDLDKNIIHQVQFSAGSGVINSTLKLTGLTPSSVDIPNSILDFVNTGPLYAGYPVSGETGFVGCIESGRNIPLVKTGSSVNIKDNCTLDDQLGCPSKVCRAGFTGDYCDVNIDDCAVAKCYHYSTCIDLVNNYSCSCGPRWTGQLCDTFLGSLCNKTNNNNTEVCQNGGVCRDTVDKNNYTCTCVAGFTGWNCELQYDPCGSSPCEQGGTCSKVGSDDFKCECPPGD
;
A
#
# COMPACT_ATOMS: atom_id res chain seq x y z
N MET A 1 4.43 41.22 11.71
CA MET A 1 4.97 42.60 11.79
C MET A 1 5.85 42.83 10.57
N LYS A 2 5.31 43.37 9.47
CA LYS A 2 6.11 43.78 8.30
C LYS A 2 5.89 45.27 8.09
N ILE A 3 6.99 46.00 8.13
CA ILE A 3 7.10 47.46 8.14
C ILE A 3 6.85 47.97 6.71
N ALA A 4 5.88 48.86 6.55
CA ALA A 4 5.67 49.59 5.30
C ALA A 4 6.42 50.93 5.38
N ILE A 5 7.44 51.10 4.53
CA ILE A 5 8.18 52.35 4.39
C ILE A 5 7.36 53.26 3.46
N LEU A 6 6.80 54.33 4.02
CA LEU A 6 6.08 55.37 3.28
C LEU A 6 7.09 56.39 2.74
N PHE A 7 7.41 56.36 1.45
CA PHE A 7 8.07 57.49 0.78
C PHE A 7 7.01 58.55 0.45
N ARG A 8 7.06 59.70 1.13
CA ARG A 8 6.28 60.90 0.76
C ARG A 8 7.14 61.82 -0.09
N LEU A 9 6.93 61.83 -1.41
CA LEU A 9 7.28 62.97 -2.26
C LEU A 9 6.04 63.87 -2.38
N PHE A 10 6.15 65.11 -1.92
CA PHE A 10 5.10 66.12 -2.00
C PHE A 10 5.35 66.98 -3.26
N ILE A 11 4.49 66.84 -4.28
CA ILE A 11 4.39 67.80 -5.38
C ILE A 11 2.96 68.35 -5.35
N PRO A 12 2.74 69.67 -5.17
CA PRO A 12 1.40 70.23 -5.10
C PRO A 12 0.80 70.30 -6.51
N GLY A 13 -0.32 69.60 -6.73
CA GLY A 13 -1.14 69.76 -7.95
C GLY A 13 -1.61 68.49 -8.66
N VAL A 14 -1.26 67.29 -8.20
CA VAL A 14 -1.72 66.03 -8.83
C VAL A 14 -2.81 65.38 -7.99
N LEU A 15 -4.01 65.25 -8.57
CA LEU A 15 -5.10 64.45 -8.03
C LEU A 15 -4.65 62.98 -7.99
N LEU A 16 -4.25 62.50 -6.81
CA LEU A 16 -3.93 61.09 -6.59
C LEU A 16 -5.24 60.28 -6.66
N LEU A 17 -5.51 59.67 -7.80
CA LEU A 17 -6.49 58.60 -7.93
C LEU A 17 -6.14 57.50 -6.92
N HIS A 18 -6.95 57.38 -5.87
CA HIS A 18 -6.91 56.25 -4.95
C HIS A 18 -7.35 55.01 -5.74
N TYR A 19 -6.38 54.28 -6.31
CA TYR A 19 -6.62 52.92 -6.77
C TYR A 19 -6.79 52.03 -5.54
N PRO A 20 -7.95 51.37 -5.35
CA PRO A 20 -8.05 50.35 -4.33
C PRO A 20 -7.01 49.27 -4.69
N HIS A 21 -6.14 48.94 -3.73
CA HIS A 21 -5.27 47.78 -3.86
C HIS A 21 -6.18 46.55 -3.97
N ILE A 22 -6.47 46.12 -5.20
CA ILE A 22 -7.08 44.83 -5.48
C ILE A 22 -6.02 43.80 -5.12
N THR A 23 -6.09 43.27 -3.90
CA THR A 23 -5.34 42.08 -3.53
C THR A 23 -5.89 40.93 -4.36
N ILE A 24 -5.25 40.63 -5.49
CA ILE A 24 -5.64 39.50 -6.33
C ILE A 24 -5.21 38.23 -5.58
N CYS A 25 -6.19 37.47 -5.07
CA CYS A 25 -5.90 36.14 -4.54
C CYS A 25 -5.36 35.26 -5.67
N SER A 26 -4.18 34.68 -5.46
CA SER A 26 -3.57 33.70 -6.38
C SER A 26 -3.79 32.26 -5.95
N LYS A 27 -4.42 32.03 -4.79
CA LYS A 27 -4.60 30.72 -4.18
C LYS A 27 -6.05 30.54 -3.74
N PHE A 28 -6.64 29.43 -4.14
CA PHE A 28 -8.05 29.16 -3.93
C PHE A 28 -8.25 27.75 -3.40
N PHE A 29 -9.25 27.57 -2.53
CA PHE A 29 -9.73 26.27 -2.11
C PHE A 29 -10.89 25.80 -2.98
N PHE A 30 -10.78 24.55 -3.41
CA PHE A 30 -11.74 23.79 -4.18
C PHE A 30 -12.28 22.67 -3.30
N ASN A 31 -13.60 22.51 -3.31
CA ASN A 31 -14.28 21.31 -2.84
C ASN A 31 -14.68 20.42 -4.05
N ALA A 32 -15.27 19.26 -3.79
CA ALA A 32 -15.58 18.27 -4.83
C ALA A 32 -16.56 18.75 -5.92
N THR A 33 -17.22 19.90 -5.74
CA THR A 33 -18.14 20.53 -6.69
C THR A 33 -17.67 21.90 -7.15
N SER A 34 -16.43 22.27 -6.82
CA SER A 34 -15.85 23.57 -7.15
C SER A 34 -15.32 23.59 -8.56
N GLN A 35 -15.66 24.64 -9.29
CA GLN A 35 -15.22 24.82 -10.67
C GLN A 35 -14.75 26.25 -10.86
N MET A 36 -13.61 26.42 -11.53
CA MET A 36 -13.11 27.71 -11.96
C MET A 36 -12.66 27.65 -13.41
N GLN A 37 -13.14 28.57 -14.23
CA GLN A 37 -12.61 28.74 -15.58
C GLN A 37 -11.24 29.44 -15.50
N VAL A 38 -10.20 28.79 -16.00
CA VAL A 38 -8.83 29.33 -16.04
C VAL A 38 -8.65 30.26 -17.24
N THR A 39 -9.09 29.81 -18.42
CA THR A 39 -9.04 30.58 -19.66
C THR A 39 -10.14 30.13 -20.62
N SER A 40 -10.56 31.02 -21.51
CA SER A 40 -11.40 30.67 -22.66
C SER A 40 -10.60 30.00 -23.79
N GLY A 41 -9.27 30.12 -23.76
CA GLY A 41 -8.36 29.57 -24.77
C GLY A 41 -7.89 28.13 -24.50
N PRO A 42 -7.00 27.61 -25.34
CA PRO A 42 -6.37 26.30 -25.13
C PRO A 42 -5.50 26.29 -23.88
N ILE A 43 -5.33 25.11 -23.31
CA ILE A 43 -4.23 24.82 -22.40
C ILE A 43 -2.89 25.20 -23.06
N PRO A 44 -2.01 25.95 -22.38
CA PRO A 44 -0.83 26.59 -22.98
C PRO A 44 0.33 25.60 -23.18
N LEU A 45 0.10 24.43 -23.78
CA LEU A 45 1.10 23.38 -23.96
C LEU A 45 2.34 23.90 -24.70
N GLN A 46 2.16 24.67 -25.76
CA GLN A 46 3.27 25.23 -26.56
C GLN A 46 4.19 26.19 -25.76
N ASN A 47 3.63 26.92 -24.80
CA ASN A 47 4.38 27.91 -24.00
C ASN A 47 4.89 27.32 -22.66
N GLY A 48 4.51 26.07 -22.38
CA GLY A 48 4.66 25.49 -21.05
C GLY A 48 3.74 26.13 -20.01
N PHE A 49 3.59 25.47 -18.88
CA PHE A 49 2.89 26.04 -17.72
C PHE A 49 3.42 25.51 -16.41
N ASP A 50 3.10 26.23 -15.35
CA ASP A 50 3.28 25.75 -13.99
C ASP A 50 2.14 26.24 -13.10
N PHE A 51 1.90 25.50 -12.03
CA PHE A 51 0.99 25.85 -10.95
C PHE A 51 1.33 24.97 -9.73
N SER A 52 0.83 25.35 -8.56
CA SER A 52 1.01 24.53 -7.36
C SER A 52 -0.33 24.03 -6.84
N PHE A 53 -0.33 22.87 -6.20
CA PHE A 53 -1.51 22.34 -5.53
C PHE A 53 -1.15 21.70 -4.19
N ARG A 54 -2.17 21.53 -3.36
CA ARG A 54 -2.10 20.85 -2.07
C ARG A 54 -3.43 20.15 -1.84
N THR A 55 -3.41 18.89 -1.42
CA THR A 55 -4.64 18.11 -1.24
C THR A 55 -4.50 17.03 -0.17
N CYS A 56 -5.65 16.57 0.33
CA CYS A 56 -5.83 15.42 1.21
C CYS A 56 -6.68 14.31 0.59
N SER A 57 -7.11 14.49 -0.66
CA SER A 57 -8.00 13.53 -1.33
C SER A 57 -7.63 13.35 -2.79
N GLY A 58 -7.22 14.42 -3.48
CA GLY A 58 -6.97 14.40 -4.92
C GLY A 58 -8.19 14.89 -5.72
N GLY A 59 -8.32 14.38 -6.93
CA GLY A 59 -9.33 14.77 -7.93
C GLY A 59 -8.75 15.62 -9.06
N VAL A 60 -9.64 16.10 -9.93
CA VAL A 60 -9.28 16.73 -11.21
C VAL A 60 -8.74 18.15 -11.04
N LEU A 61 -7.45 18.34 -11.34
CA LEU A 61 -6.80 19.64 -11.24
C LEU A 61 -7.14 20.53 -12.42
N LEU A 62 -7.00 20.01 -13.64
CA LEU A 62 -7.27 20.72 -14.89
C LEU A 62 -8.01 19.80 -15.87
N ASP A 63 -9.04 20.32 -16.54
CA ASP A 63 -9.84 19.58 -17.52
C ASP A 63 -10.22 20.48 -18.69
N GLN A 64 -10.06 19.99 -19.92
CA GLN A 64 -10.45 20.69 -21.13
C GLN A 64 -10.96 19.73 -22.21
N ARG A 65 -12.09 20.07 -22.81
CA ARG A 65 -12.62 19.34 -23.98
C ARG A 65 -11.91 19.79 -25.28
N GLY A 66 -11.63 18.83 -26.14
CA GLY A 66 -11.02 18.99 -27.47
C GLY A 66 -11.99 18.69 -28.61
N THR A 67 -11.49 18.71 -29.84
CA THR A 67 -12.28 18.41 -31.06
C THR A 67 -12.58 16.92 -31.15
N SER A 68 -13.70 16.55 -31.78
CA SER A 68 -14.06 15.15 -32.09
C SER A 68 -14.00 14.19 -30.89
N GLY A 69 -14.38 14.66 -29.69
CA GLY A 69 -14.34 13.87 -28.46
C GLY A 69 -12.93 13.70 -27.86
N GLY A 70 -11.94 14.48 -28.31
CA GLY A 70 -10.65 14.63 -27.64
C GLY A 70 -10.79 15.37 -26.31
N PHE A 71 -9.82 15.21 -25.42
CA PHE A 71 -9.75 15.91 -24.15
C PHE A 71 -8.32 15.98 -23.63
N PHE A 72 -8.08 16.90 -22.70
CA PHE A 72 -6.92 16.95 -21.83
C PHE A 72 -7.40 16.91 -20.38
N ARG A 73 -6.76 16.08 -19.56
CA ARG A 73 -7.02 15.97 -18.14
C ARG A 73 -5.71 15.86 -17.37
N LEU A 74 -5.64 16.57 -16.25
CA LEU A 74 -4.62 16.42 -15.25
C LEU A 74 -5.31 16.26 -13.90
N GLU A 75 -5.03 15.17 -13.20
CA GLU A 75 -5.68 14.83 -11.93
C GLU A 75 -4.73 14.21 -10.94
N VAL A 76 -5.07 14.31 -9.66
CA VAL A 76 -4.43 13.54 -8.59
C VAL A 76 -5.32 12.34 -8.32
N VAL A 77 -4.89 11.17 -8.77
CA VAL A 77 -5.56 9.91 -8.45
C VAL A 77 -5.40 9.66 -6.94
N PRO A 78 -6.49 9.43 -6.19
CA PRO A 78 -6.46 9.23 -4.73
C PRO A 78 -5.72 7.95 -4.34
N THR A 79 -5.21 7.91 -3.11
CA THR A 79 -4.71 6.65 -2.53
C THR A 79 -5.87 5.69 -2.31
N THR A 80 -5.74 4.46 -2.81
CA THR A 80 -6.74 3.39 -2.64
C THR A 80 -6.13 2.17 -1.95
N VAL A 81 -6.95 1.50 -1.12
CA VAL A 81 -6.59 0.24 -0.46
C VAL A 81 -7.52 -0.85 -0.93
N ASN A 82 -6.94 -1.91 -1.48
CA ASN A 82 -7.68 -3.10 -1.88
C ASN A 82 -7.57 -4.18 -0.80
N TYR A 83 -8.69 -4.38 -0.09
CA TYR A 83 -8.84 -5.36 0.99
C TYR A 83 -9.13 -6.79 0.51
N SER A 84 -9.26 -7.03 -0.80
CA SER A 84 -9.57 -8.35 -1.37
C SER A 84 -8.34 -9.25 -1.52
N VAL A 85 -7.15 -8.76 -1.16
CA VAL A 85 -5.87 -9.46 -1.24
C VAL A 85 -5.13 -9.35 0.10
N THR A 86 -4.32 -10.36 0.42
CA THR A 86 -3.50 -10.43 1.65
C THR A 86 -2.04 -10.70 1.28
N PRO A 87 -1.08 -9.80 1.60
CA PRO A 87 -1.27 -8.51 2.28
C PRO A 87 -2.11 -7.53 1.45
N VAL A 88 -2.77 -6.57 2.11
CA VAL A 88 -3.61 -5.58 1.42
C VAL A 88 -2.77 -4.77 0.43
N LEU A 89 -3.35 -4.49 -0.73
CA LEU A 89 -2.67 -3.76 -1.79
C LEU A 89 -2.96 -2.25 -1.65
N LEU A 90 -1.89 -1.49 -1.39
CA LEU A 90 -1.92 -0.02 -1.32
C LEU A 90 -1.46 0.58 -2.65
N ILE A 91 -2.35 1.32 -3.32
CA ILE A 91 -2.02 2.12 -4.50
C ILE A 91 -1.96 3.58 -4.06
N LYS A 92 -0.75 4.11 -3.96
CA LYS A 92 -0.50 5.48 -3.50
C LYS A 92 -1.04 6.51 -4.48
N SER A 93 -1.50 7.64 -3.94
CA SER A 93 -1.91 8.78 -4.74
C SER A 93 -0.78 9.25 -5.65
N HIS A 94 -1.11 9.58 -6.87
CA HIS A 94 -0.15 10.00 -7.90
C HIS A 94 -0.83 10.95 -8.87
N LEU A 95 -0.03 11.70 -9.63
CA LEU A 95 -0.53 12.57 -10.67
C LEU A 95 -0.75 11.73 -11.92
N GLU A 96 -1.90 11.84 -12.55
CA GLU A 96 -2.19 11.27 -13.86
C GLU A 96 -2.47 12.40 -14.84
N MET A 97 -1.82 12.34 -16.01
CA MET A 97 -2.13 13.23 -17.12
C MET A 97 -2.60 12.39 -18.30
N THR A 98 -3.82 12.61 -18.74
CA THR A 98 -4.49 11.85 -19.79
C THR A 98 -4.92 12.79 -20.91
N TRP A 99 -4.62 12.44 -22.15
CA TRP A 99 -5.04 13.21 -23.31
C TRP A 99 -5.50 12.31 -24.45
N LYS A 100 -6.44 12.82 -25.24
CA LYS A 100 -7.01 12.13 -26.39
C LYS A 100 -6.99 13.02 -27.62
N ILE A 101 -6.32 12.56 -28.67
CA ILE A 101 -6.17 13.25 -29.95
C ILE A 101 -6.56 12.27 -31.06
N ASN A 102 -7.47 12.68 -31.95
CA ASN A 102 -7.93 11.88 -33.10
C ASN A 102 -8.35 10.43 -32.72
N GLY A 103 -9.00 10.27 -31.56
CA GLY A 103 -9.47 8.97 -31.08
C GLY A 103 -8.45 8.16 -30.28
N ILE A 104 -7.16 8.52 -30.31
CA ILE A 104 -6.10 7.82 -29.57
C ILE A 104 -5.94 8.47 -28.19
N GLN A 105 -6.15 7.68 -27.14
CA GLN A 105 -5.95 8.10 -25.76
C GLN A 105 -4.58 7.65 -25.26
N ASN A 106 -3.85 8.58 -24.63
CA ASN A 106 -2.58 8.35 -23.98
C ASN A 106 -2.64 8.86 -22.55
N PHE A 107 -1.83 8.29 -21.68
CA PHE A 107 -1.71 8.73 -20.30
C PHE A 107 -0.28 8.56 -19.79
N ILE A 108 0.08 9.35 -18.78
CA ILE A 108 1.29 9.16 -17.97
C ILE A 108 0.94 9.28 -16.49
N THR A 109 1.75 8.68 -15.63
CA THR A 109 1.63 8.80 -14.18
C THR A 109 2.93 9.32 -13.59
N LEU A 110 2.84 10.11 -12.51
CA LEU A 110 3.98 10.78 -11.92
C LEU A 110 3.83 11.00 -10.41
N GLY A 111 4.89 10.68 -9.66
CA GLY A 111 4.94 10.91 -8.21
C GLY A 111 4.17 9.88 -7.39
N LYS A 112 4.20 10.06 -6.07
CA LYS A 112 3.49 9.23 -5.08
C LYS A 112 3.18 10.06 -3.84
N ASP A 113 2.19 9.64 -3.05
CA ASP A 113 1.87 10.25 -1.75
C ASP A 113 1.51 11.76 -1.87
N LEU A 114 0.79 12.14 -2.92
CA LEU A 114 0.41 13.53 -3.24
C LEU A 114 -0.76 14.07 -2.40
N ASP A 115 -1.39 13.21 -1.61
CA ASP A 115 -2.55 13.49 -0.74
C ASP A 115 -2.15 13.70 0.74
N LYS A 116 -0.92 14.15 1.01
CA LYS A 116 -0.36 14.35 2.36
C LYS A 116 -0.42 15.79 2.90
N ASN A 117 -1.26 16.65 2.32
CA ASN A 117 -1.31 18.07 2.65
C ASN A 117 0.01 18.85 2.44
N ILE A 118 0.83 18.43 1.48
CA ILE A 118 2.09 19.11 1.12
C ILE A 118 1.86 19.92 -0.15
N ILE A 119 2.60 21.02 -0.31
CA ILE A 119 2.56 21.78 -1.56
C ILE A 119 3.39 21.02 -2.59
N HIS A 120 2.76 20.75 -3.73
CA HIS A 120 3.39 20.19 -4.91
C HIS A 120 3.32 21.21 -6.04
N GLN A 121 4.40 21.36 -6.80
CA GLN A 121 4.41 22.21 -7.99
C GLN A 121 4.49 21.32 -9.24
N VAL A 122 3.55 21.54 -10.15
CA VAL A 122 3.53 20.91 -11.47
C VAL A 122 4.17 21.87 -12.46
N GLN A 123 5.07 21.36 -13.30
CA GLN A 123 5.68 22.11 -14.38
C GLN A 123 5.67 21.29 -15.67
N PHE A 124 4.91 21.76 -16.66
CA PHE A 124 4.97 21.26 -18.03
C PHE A 124 5.91 22.12 -18.86
N SER A 125 6.88 21.49 -19.52
CA SER A 125 7.79 22.15 -20.47
C SER A 125 7.61 21.54 -21.85
N ALA A 126 7.28 22.37 -22.84
CA ALA A 126 7.14 21.94 -24.22
C ALA A 126 8.49 21.48 -24.78
N GLY A 127 8.47 20.33 -25.46
CA GLY A 127 9.58 19.82 -26.23
C GLY A 127 9.74 20.58 -27.55
N SER A 128 10.82 20.28 -28.29
CA SER A 128 11.07 20.87 -29.60
C SER A 128 11.68 19.84 -30.54
N GLY A 129 11.08 19.67 -31.73
CA GLY A 129 11.51 18.68 -32.71
C GLY A 129 11.55 17.27 -32.12
N VAL A 130 12.76 16.74 -31.95
CA VAL A 130 13.03 15.38 -31.45
C VAL A 130 13.04 15.32 -29.91
N ILE A 131 13.18 16.46 -29.23
CA ILE A 131 13.20 16.49 -27.76
C ILE A 131 11.76 16.43 -27.27
N ASN A 132 11.42 15.38 -26.51
CA ASN A 132 10.10 15.20 -25.91
C ASN A 132 9.76 16.33 -24.93
N SER A 133 8.46 16.54 -24.75
CA SER A 133 7.94 17.42 -23.71
C SER A 133 8.16 16.77 -22.35
N THR A 134 8.17 17.56 -21.27
CA THR A 134 8.41 17.02 -19.92
C THR A 134 7.36 17.50 -18.94
N LEU A 135 6.94 16.61 -18.04
CA LEU A 135 6.16 16.97 -16.86
C LEU A 135 7.00 16.70 -15.63
N LYS A 136 7.23 17.75 -14.85
CA LYS A 136 7.96 17.70 -13.59
C LYS A 136 7.01 17.96 -12.45
N LEU A 137 7.19 17.19 -11.38
CA LEU A 137 6.52 17.37 -10.11
C LEU A 137 7.58 17.63 -9.06
N THR A 138 7.49 18.76 -8.37
CA THR A 138 8.32 19.05 -7.18
C THR A 138 7.44 19.02 -5.93
N GLY A 139 8.04 18.78 -4.77
CA GLY A 139 7.33 18.55 -3.51
C GLY A 139 8.06 17.50 -2.67
N LEU A 140 7.32 16.58 -2.04
CA LEU A 140 7.90 15.55 -1.18
C LEU A 140 8.85 14.59 -1.92
N THR A 141 8.44 14.10 -3.09
CA THR A 141 9.27 13.23 -3.94
C THR A 141 9.35 13.82 -5.34
N PRO A 142 10.38 14.63 -5.65
CA PRO A 142 10.55 15.21 -6.97
C PRO A 142 10.65 14.11 -8.04
N SER A 143 9.95 14.30 -9.15
CA SER A 143 9.91 13.33 -10.25
C SER A 143 9.71 14.05 -11.58
N SER A 144 10.12 13.39 -12.67
CA SER A 144 9.97 13.88 -14.03
C SER A 144 9.61 12.72 -14.95
N VAL A 145 8.80 12.98 -15.97
CA VAL A 145 8.48 12.02 -17.04
C VAL A 145 8.51 12.72 -18.40
N ASP A 146 9.01 12.01 -19.40
CA ASP A 146 9.01 12.45 -20.79
C ASP A 146 7.66 12.13 -21.43
N ILE A 147 7.15 13.08 -22.22
CA ILE A 147 5.87 13.02 -22.89
C ILE A 147 6.11 13.18 -24.39
N PRO A 148 5.58 12.27 -25.24
CA PRO A 148 5.69 12.42 -26.68
C PRO A 148 5.15 13.77 -27.14
N ASN A 149 5.86 14.44 -28.05
CA ASN A 149 5.45 15.74 -28.58
C ASN A 149 4.11 15.75 -29.31
N SER A 150 3.51 14.58 -29.58
CA SER A 150 2.14 14.48 -30.10
C SER A 150 1.10 15.14 -29.19
N ILE A 151 1.38 15.32 -27.90
CA ILE A 151 0.51 16.11 -27.01
C ILE A 151 0.35 17.56 -27.47
N LEU A 152 1.37 18.12 -28.13
CA LEU A 152 1.38 19.50 -28.60
C LEU A 152 0.41 19.74 -29.77
N ASP A 153 -0.08 18.67 -30.40
CA ASP A 153 -1.10 18.69 -31.45
C ASP A 153 -2.53 18.75 -30.91
N PHE A 154 -2.71 18.82 -29.58
CA PHE A 154 -4.02 18.92 -28.96
C PHE A 154 -4.75 20.21 -29.38
N VAL A 155 -5.92 20.05 -29.99
CA VAL A 155 -6.79 21.16 -30.40
C VAL A 155 -8.00 21.26 -29.48
N ASN A 156 -8.17 22.41 -28.82
CA ASN A 156 -9.27 22.65 -27.88
C ASN A 156 -10.58 23.01 -28.59
N THR A 157 -11.72 22.70 -27.97
CA THR A 157 -13.05 23.17 -28.40
C THR A 157 -13.78 24.01 -27.36
N GLY A 158 -13.20 24.16 -26.17
CA GLY A 158 -13.83 24.86 -25.08
C GLY A 158 -12.83 25.45 -24.09
N PRO A 159 -13.33 26.09 -23.03
CA PRO A 159 -12.50 26.67 -21.97
C PRO A 159 -11.76 25.60 -21.16
N LEU A 160 -10.64 26.01 -20.57
CA LEU A 160 -9.89 25.22 -19.58
C LEU A 160 -10.49 25.47 -18.20
N TYR A 161 -10.81 24.40 -17.48
CA TYR A 161 -11.32 24.46 -16.11
C TYR A 161 -10.33 23.89 -15.10
N ALA A 162 -10.38 24.43 -13.89
CA ALA A 162 -9.76 23.86 -12.70
C ALA A 162 -10.84 23.35 -11.73
N GLY A 163 -10.55 22.23 -11.05
CA GLY A 163 -11.40 21.68 -9.99
C GLY A 163 -12.38 20.60 -10.43
N TYR A 164 -13.45 20.99 -11.14
CA TYR A 164 -14.52 20.07 -11.53
C TYR A 164 -14.38 19.61 -12.99
N PRO A 165 -14.40 18.31 -13.27
CA PRO A 165 -14.34 17.79 -14.63
C PRO A 165 -15.66 18.02 -15.36
N VAL A 166 -15.59 18.27 -16.68
CA VAL A 166 -16.79 18.48 -17.50
C VAL A 166 -17.57 17.17 -17.73
N SER A 167 -17.09 16.03 -17.21
CA SER A 167 -17.69 14.68 -17.35
C SER A 167 -18.48 14.19 -16.12
N GLY A 168 -18.51 14.93 -15.01
CA GLY A 168 -19.27 14.52 -13.81
C GLY A 168 -18.53 13.55 -12.87
N GLU A 169 -17.22 13.44 -13.01
CA GLU A 169 -16.34 12.72 -12.07
C GLU A 169 -16.09 13.51 -10.78
N THR A 170 -15.29 12.95 -9.86
CA THR A 170 -14.96 13.60 -8.59
C THR A 170 -14.10 14.84 -8.82
N GLY A 171 -14.63 16.02 -8.46
CA GLY A 171 -13.87 17.25 -8.48
C GLY A 171 -12.75 17.26 -7.45
N PHE A 172 -11.74 18.09 -7.68
CA PHE A 172 -10.60 18.25 -6.80
C PHE A 172 -11.00 18.86 -5.45
N VAL A 173 -10.52 18.23 -4.38
CA VAL A 173 -10.66 18.75 -3.02
C VAL A 173 -9.29 19.19 -2.53
N GLY A 174 -9.06 20.48 -2.41
CA GLY A 174 -7.76 21.01 -1.97
C GLY A 174 -7.55 22.43 -2.42
N CYS A 175 -6.29 22.86 -2.42
CA CYS A 175 -5.91 24.20 -2.84
C CYS A 175 -5.13 24.16 -4.15
N ILE A 176 -5.44 25.07 -5.05
CA ILE A 176 -4.65 25.32 -6.26
C ILE A 176 -4.17 26.77 -6.19
N GLU A 177 -2.89 26.96 -6.49
CA GLU A 177 -2.22 28.24 -6.56
C GLU A 177 -1.78 28.51 -8.00
N SER A 178 -2.15 29.68 -8.50
CA SER A 178 -1.78 30.20 -9.81
C SER A 178 -0.28 30.09 -10.06
N GLY A 179 0.08 29.76 -11.29
CA GLY A 179 1.45 29.85 -11.77
C GLY A 179 1.50 30.39 -13.20
N ARG A 180 2.63 30.20 -13.87
CA ARG A 180 2.83 30.72 -15.22
C ARG A 180 1.85 30.05 -16.19
N ASN A 181 1.14 30.89 -16.95
CA ASN A 181 0.14 30.49 -17.95
C ASN A 181 -1.08 29.71 -17.38
N ILE A 182 -1.22 29.58 -16.06
CA ILE A 182 -2.41 29.06 -15.37
C ILE A 182 -2.87 30.10 -14.34
N PRO A 183 -3.41 31.25 -14.79
CA PRO A 183 -3.93 32.27 -13.88
C PRO A 183 -5.29 31.83 -13.33
N LEU A 184 -5.40 31.71 -12.00
CA LEU A 184 -6.68 31.53 -11.31
C LEU A 184 -7.24 32.90 -10.95
N VAL A 185 -8.38 33.24 -11.56
CA VAL A 185 -9.07 34.51 -11.31
C VAL A 185 -10.54 34.20 -11.06
N LYS A 186 -11.03 34.62 -9.89
CA LYS A 186 -12.45 34.48 -9.55
C LYS A 186 -13.29 35.39 -10.43
N THR A 187 -14.03 34.78 -11.34
CA THR A 187 -14.99 35.44 -12.24
C THR A 187 -16.41 34.98 -11.93
N GLY A 188 -17.43 35.59 -12.56
CA GLY A 188 -18.83 35.17 -12.41
C GLY A 188 -19.11 33.70 -12.78
N SER A 189 -18.19 33.04 -13.50
CA SER A 189 -18.26 31.61 -13.85
C SER A 189 -17.69 30.67 -12.78
N SER A 190 -17.21 31.19 -11.65
CA SER A 190 -16.62 30.37 -10.58
C SER A 190 -17.71 29.84 -9.65
N VAL A 191 -17.72 28.54 -9.39
CA VAL A 191 -18.73 27.85 -8.58
C VAL A 191 -18.08 27.24 -7.34
N ASN A 192 -18.64 27.50 -6.15
CA ASN A 192 -18.22 26.94 -4.85
C ASN A 192 -16.76 27.18 -4.42
N ILE A 193 -16.08 28.16 -5.03
CA ILE A 193 -14.68 28.53 -4.74
C ILE A 193 -14.57 29.41 -3.49
N LYS A 194 -13.54 29.14 -2.66
CA LYS A 194 -13.11 30.03 -1.58
C LYS A 194 -11.75 30.67 -1.86
N ASP A 195 -11.60 31.91 -1.42
CA ASP A 195 -10.47 32.80 -1.76
C ASP A 195 -9.28 32.65 -0.78
N ASN A 196 -9.35 31.61 0.05
CA ASN A 196 -8.34 31.20 1.00
C ASN A 196 -8.14 29.68 0.92
N CYS A 197 -6.98 29.20 1.36
CA CYS A 197 -6.70 27.77 1.43
C CYS A 197 -6.97 27.26 2.84
N THR A 198 -8.06 26.52 3.03
CA THR A 198 -8.41 25.95 4.35
C THR A 198 -7.41 24.89 4.82
N LEU A 199 -6.58 24.37 3.92
CA LEU A 199 -5.54 23.39 4.24
C LEU A 199 -4.23 24.02 4.76
N ASP A 200 -4.15 25.35 4.80
CA ASP A 200 -3.00 26.04 5.41
C ASP A 200 -3.05 26.05 6.94
N ASP A 201 -4.23 25.81 7.52
CA ASP A 201 -4.41 25.69 8.96
C ASP A 201 -3.70 24.41 9.47
N GLN A 202 -3.14 24.46 10.68
CA GLN A 202 -2.27 23.42 11.25
C GLN A 202 -2.94 22.04 11.49
N LEU A 203 -4.20 21.86 11.11
CA LEU A 203 -4.99 20.66 11.37
C LEU A 203 -4.61 19.46 10.47
N GLY A 204 -3.72 19.63 9.49
CA GLY A 204 -3.29 18.53 8.62
C GLY A 204 -4.43 17.97 7.76
N CYS A 205 -4.26 16.75 7.24
CA CYS A 205 -5.39 16.06 6.60
C CYS A 205 -6.35 15.49 7.65
N PRO A 206 -7.67 15.53 7.41
CA PRO A 206 -8.62 14.81 8.25
C PRO A 206 -8.22 13.33 8.38
N SER A 207 -8.24 12.80 9.60
CA SER A 207 -7.96 11.38 9.83
C SER A 207 -8.94 10.52 9.02
N LYS A 208 -8.42 9.53 8.29
CA LYS A 208 -9.26 8.56 7.59
C LYS A 208 -9.98 7.69 8.62
N VAL A 209 -11.24 7.33 8.32
CA VAL A 209 -11.99 6.34 9.09
C VAL A 209 -11.69 4.98 8.46
N CYS A 210 -10.97 4.13 9.20
CA CYS A 210 -10.57 2.81 8.72
C CYS A 210 -11.67 1.78 8.87
N ARG A 211 -11.66 0.76 7.99
CA ARG A 211 -12.45 -0.46 8.18
C ARG A 211 -12.01 -1.11 9.50
N ALA A 212 -12.96 -1.73 10.22
CA ALA A 212 -12.64 -2.48 11.44
C ALA A 212 -11.51 -3.50 11.17
N GLY A 213 -10.54 -3.56 12.08
CA GLY A 213 -9.32 -4.38 11.95
C GLY A 213 -8.15 -3.69 11.26
N PHE A 214 -8.29 -2.46 10.74
CA PHE A 214 -7.20 -1.75 10.05
C PHE A 214 -6.85 -0.42 10.72
N THR A 215 -5.58 -0.04 10.57
CA THR A 215 -4.99 1.21 11.07
C THR A 215 -4.02 1.81 10.05
N GLY A 216 -3.36 2.91 10.41
CA GLY A 216 -2.43 3.67 9.58
C GLY A 216 -3.08 4.83 8.82
N ASP A 217 -2.25 5.73 8.29
CA ASP A 217 -2.69 6.94 7.58
C ASP A 217 -3.58 6.64 6.37
N TYR A 218 -3.38 5.46 5.76
CA TYR A 218 -4.12 5.00 4.60
C TYR A 218 -5.05 3.83 4.90
N CYS A 219 -5.16 3.37 6.16
CA CYS A 219 -5.94 2.19 6.55
C CYS A 219 -5.45 0.89 5.89
N ASP A 220 -4.14 0.77 5.69
CA ASP A 220 -3.45 -0.33 5.00
C ASP A 220 -2.71 -1.27 5.94
N VAL A 221 -2.71 -0.99 7.24
CA VAL A 221 -2.05 -1.82 8.24
C VAL A 221 -3.09 -2.68 8.94
N ASN A 222 -2.96 -4.01 8.85
CA ASN A 222 -3.77 -4.92 9.67
C ASN A 222 -3.38 -4.72 11.15
N ILE A 223 -4.37 -4.52 12.01
CA ILE A 223 -4.15 -4.44 13.45
C ILE A 223 -3.71 -5.83 13.91
N ASP A 224 -2.59 -5.90 14.64
CA ASP A 224 -2.13 -7.16 15.23
C ASP A 224 -3.08 -7.56 16.37
N ASP A 225 -4.05 -8.40 16.05
CA ASP A 225 -5.02 -8.95 16.99
C ASP A 225 -4.34 -9.95 17.94
N CYS A 226 -3.18 -10.50 17.55
CA CYS A 226 -2.37 -11.37 18.40
C CYS A 226 -1.66 -10.64 19.54
N ALA A 227 -1.46 -9.32 19.45
CA ALA A 227 -0.85 -8.52 20.51
C ALA A 227 -1.62 -8.56 21.84
N VAL A 228 -2.94 -8.79 21.78
CA VAL A 228 -3.83 -8.90 22.95
C VAL A 228 -4.60 -10.22 22.99
N ALA A 229 -4.30 -11.16 22.10
CA ALA A 229 -4.96 -12.45 22.00
C ALA A 229 -4.71 -13.33 23.23
N LYS A 230 -5.70 -14.17 23.53
CA LYS A 230 -5.62 -15.16 24.62
C LYS A 230 -5.54 -16.57 24.06
N CYS A 231 -4.44 -16.89 23.39
CA CYS A 231 -4.13 -18.28 23.02
C CYS A 231 -3.37 -18.96 24.15
N TYR A 232 -3.91 -20.07 24.66
CA TYR A 232 -3.33 -20.82 25.77
C TYR A 232 -2.45 -21.98 25.29
N HIS A 233 -1.49 -22.36 26.14
CA HIS A 233 -0.74 -23.63 26.09
C HIS A 233 -0.18 -24.06 24.73
N TYR A 234 1.12 -23.85 24.50
CA TYR A 234 1.86 -24.36 23.33
C TYR A 234 1.16 -24.07 21.99
N SER A 235 0.41 -22.97 21.93
CA SER A 235 -0.35 -22.54 20.77
C SER A 235 0.35 -21.39 20.05
N THR A 236 0.13 -21.30 18.74
CA THR A 236 0.54 -20.13 17.95
C THR A 236 -0.68 -19.30 17.62
N CYS A 237 -0.65 -18.01 17.95
CA CYS A 237 -1.69 -17.09 17.51
C CYS A 237 -1.53 -16.79 16.02
N ILE A 238 -2.65 -16.79 15.30
CA ILE A 238 -2.76 -16.41 13.89
C ILE A 238 -3.58 -15.13 13.85
N ASP A 239 -2.92 -14.07 13.40
CA ASP A 239 -3.51 -12.76 13.19
C ASP A 239 -4.51 -12.82 12.01
N LEU A 240 -5.72 -12.31 12.21
CA LEU A 240 -6.75 -12.22 11.18
C LEU A 240 -7.20 -10.76 11.06
N VAL A 241 -8.24 -10.49 10.27
CA VAL A 241 -8.79 -9.14 10.16
C VAL A 241 -9.82 -8.94 11.26
N ASN A 242 -9.54 -8.02 12.19
CA ASN A 242 -10.43 -7.68 13.31
C ASN A 242 -10.79 -8.89 14.18
N ASN A 243 -9.88 -9.86 14.24
CA ASN A 243 -10.01 -11.11 14.96
C ASN A 243 -8.66 -11.85 15.00
N TYR A 244 -8.57 -12.91 15.79
CA TYR A 244 -7.46 -13.84 15.76
C TYR A 244 -7.98 -15.28 15.84
N SER A 245 -7.13 -16.24 15.49
CA SER A 245 -7.37 -17.65 15.78
C SER A 245 -6.16 -18.28 16.44
N CYS A 246 -6.36 -19.35 17.21
CA CYS A 246 -5.28 -20.06 17.89
C CYS A 246 -5.02 -21.38 17.19
N SER A 247 -3.81 -21.57 16.69
CA SER A 247 -3.33 -22.87 16.24
C SER A 247 -2.90 -23.68 17.45
N CYS A 248 -3.72 -24.64 17.86
CA CYS A 248 -3.47 -25.42 19.06
C CYS A 248 -2.34 -26.42 18.88
N GLY A 249 -1.53 -26.56 19.92
CA GLY A 249 -0.55 -27.63 20.00
C GLY A 249 -1.21 -29.02 20.05
N PRO A 250 -0.45 -30.12 19.86
CA PRO A 250 -0.98 -31.47 19.60
C PRO A 250 -1.90 -32.08 20.67
N ARG A 251 -1.98 -31.48 21.87
CA ARG A 251 -2.77 -31.98 23.01
C ARG A 251 -3.81 -30.98 23.51
N TRP A 252 -4.08 -29.95 22.72
CA TRP A 252 -4.99 -28.88 23.08
C TRP A 252 -6.02 -28.67 21.98
N THR A 253 -7.22 -28.31 22.38
CA THR A 253 -8.33 -27.98 21.47
C THR A 253 -9.16 -26.84 22.04
N GLY A 254 -10.21 -26.46 21.32
CA GLY A 254 -11.03 -25.28 21.61
C GLY A 254 -10.49 -24.04 20.91
N GLN A 255 -11.33 -23.01 20.81
CA GLN A 255 -10.99 -21.77 20.10
C GLN A 255 -9.76 -21.06 20.69
N LEU A 256 -9.55 -21.20 22.01
CA LEU A 256 -8.43 -20.60 22.73
C LEU A 256 -7.35 -21.62 23.12
N CYS A 257 -7.47 -22.87 22.68
CA CYS A 257 -6.58 -23.97 23.06
C CYS A 257 -6.54 -24.23 24.59
N ASP A 258 -7.68 -24.06 25.26
CA ASP A 258 -7.87 -24.21 26.70
C ASP A 258 -8.36 -25.61 27.11
N THR A 259 -8.75 -26.43 26.15
CA THR A 259 -9.25 -27.78 26.41
C THR A 259 -8.16 -28.81 26.21
N PHE A 260 -7.75 -29.46 27.30
CA PHE A 260 -6.71 -30.48 27.27
C PHE A 260 -7.24 -31.83 26.76
N LEU A 261 -6.62 -32.38 25.72
CA LEU A 261 -6.96 -33.66 25.11
C LEU A 261 -6.31 -34.86 25.82
N GLY A 262 -5.65 -34.69 26.95
CA GLY A 262 -5.01 -35.81 27.67
C GLY A 262 -3.65 -36.20 27.11
N SER A 263 -3.10 -37.32 27.58
CA SER A 263 -1.81 -37.86 27.13
C SER A 263 -1.87 -38.48 25.75
N LEU A 264 -0.82 -38.24 24.96
CA LEU A 264 -0.62 -38.92 23.68
C LEU A 264 -0.39 -40.41 23.91
N CYS A 265 0.04 -40.81 25.11
CA CYS A 265 0.14 -42.19 25.54
C CYS A 265 -1.19 -42.80 26.04
N ASN A 266 -2.29 -42.03 26.10
CA ASN A 266 -3.55 -42.53 26.68
C ASN A 266 -4.45 -43.21 25.64
N LYS A 267 -5.05 -44.34 26.02
CA LYS A 267 -5.76 -45.29 25.13
C LYS A 267 -7.11 -44.81 24.58
N THR A 268 -7.68 -43.72 25.10
CA THR A 268 -9.09 -43.36 24.87
C THR A 268 -9.33 -42.25 23.84
N ASN A 269 -8.32 -41.49 23.42
CA ASN A 269 -8.55 -40.17 22.80
C ASN A 269 -8.32 -40.08 21.28
N ASN A 270 -8.14 -41.20 20.59
CA ASN A 270 -8.35 -41.36 19.15
C ASN A 270 -7.91 -42.76 18.78
N ASN A 271 -8.85 -43.61 18.36
CA ASN A 271 -8.75 -44.91 17.68
C ASN A 271 -7.36 -45.49 17.30
N ASN A 272 -6.39 -45.51 18.21
CA ASN A 272 -5.01 -45.91 17.95
C ASN A 272 -4.60 -46.89 19.06
N THR A 273 -4.78 -48.16 18.75
CA THR A 273 -4.12 -49.30 19.40
C THR A 273 -2.66 -48.96 19.71
N GLU A 274 -2.30 -49.04 20.99
CA GLU A 274 -0.93 -48.99 21.57
C GLU A 274 0.09 -48.16 20.76
N VAL A 275 0.12 -46.84 21.04
CA VAL A 275 1.05 -45.88 20.42
C VAL A 275 2.49 -46.40 20.36
N CYS A 276 2.95 -47.09 21.41
CA CYS A 276 4.15 -47.91 21.34
C CYS A 276 3.75 -49.38 21.23
N GLN A 277 4.10 -50.01 20.11
CA GLN A 277 3.81 -51.39 19.78
C GLN A 277 4.77 -52.35 20.50
N ASN A 278 4.47 -53.66 20.43
CA ASN A 278 5.34 -54.74 20.90
C ASN A 278 5.81 -54.61 22.37
N GLY A 279 4.95 -54.08 23.24
CA GLY A 279 5.25 -53.91 24.67
C GLY A 279 6.14 -52.71 24.99
N GLY A 280 6.36 -51.79 24.04
CA GLY A 280 7.10 -50.55 24.27
C GLY A 280 6.45 -49.64 25.32
N VAL A 281 7.29 -48.90 26.06
CA VAL A 281 6.82 -47.96 27.10
C VAL A 281 6.69 -46.56 26.52
N CYS A 282 5.46 -46.05 26.47
CA CYS A 282 5.18 -44.68 26.03
C CYS A 282 5.42 -43.67 27.13
N ARG A 283 6.08 -42.55 26.80
CA ARG A 283 6.22 -41.37 27.66
C ARG A 283 5.99 -40.10 26.87
N ASP A 284 5.17 -39.20 27.40
CA ASP A 284 5.05 -37.85 26.86
C ASP A 284 6.40 -37.11 26.96
N THR A 285 6.69 -36.26 25.98
CA THR A 285 7.84 -35.35 26.08
C THR A 285 7.62 -34.28 27.15
N VAL A 286 8.72 -33.74 27.68
CA VAL A 286 8.69 -32.73 28.76
C VAL A 286 7.95 -31.46 28.33
N ASP A 287 8.08 -31.05 27.08
CA ASP A 287 7.38 -29.91 26.49
C ASP A 287 5.91 -30.22 26.14
N LYS A 288 5.45 -31.45 26.39
CA LYS A 288 4.08 -31.93 26.14
C LYS A 288 3.61 -31.78 24.69
N ASN A 289 4.51 -31.58 23.73
CA ASN A 289 4.14 -31.48 22.31
C ASN A 289 4.25 -32.80 21.55
N ASN A 290 4.89 -33.81 22.14
CA ASN A 290 5.10 -35.09 21.47
C ASN A 290 5.15 -36.23 22.50
N TYR A 291 5.43 -37.44 22.02
CA TYR A 291 5.70 -38.62 22.83
C TYR A 291 6.98 -39.32 22.36
N THR A 292 7.47 -40.22 23.18
CA THR A 292 8.60 -41.10 22.89
C THR A 292 8.24 -42.52 23.29
N CYS A 293 8.69 -43.50 22.49
CA CYS A 293 8.59 -44.92 22.82
C CYS A 293 9.96 -45.45 23.23
N THR A 294 10.02 -46.07 24.41
CA THR A 294 11.16 -46.90 24.79
C THR A 294 10.87 -48.34 24.40
N CYS A 295 11.59 -48.84 23.39
CA CYS A 295 11.38 -50.19 22.87
C CYS A 295 11.99 -51.25 23.79
N VAL A 296 11.31 -52.40 23.86
CA VAL A 296 11.85 -53.60 24.50
C VAL A 296 12.91 -54.21 23.59
N ALA A 297 13.85 -54.94 24.17
CA ALA A 297 14.86 -55.68 23.43
C ALA A 297 14.23 -56.52 22.31
N GLY A 298 14.73 -56.36 21.08
CA GLY A 298 14.28 -57.02 19.87
C GLY A 298 13.43 -56.15 18.95
N PHE A 299 13.14 -54.90 19.31
CA PHE A 299 12.31 -53.98 18.53
C PHE A 299 12.93 -52.60 18.37
N THR A 300 12.63 -51.94 17.26
CA THR A 300 13.09 -50.60 16.89
C THR A 300 12.01 -49.84 16.11
N GLY A 301 12.27 -48.62 15.68
CA GLY A 301 11.30 -47.73 15.04
C GLY A 301 10.71 -46.70 16.02
N TRP A 302 9.99 -45.71 15.49
CA TRP A 302 9.45 -44.60 16.29
C TRP A 302 8.39 -45.08 17.31
N ASN A 303 7.63 -46.10 16.91
CA ASN A 303 6.57 -46.73 17.70
C ASN A 303 6.93 -48.16 18.09
N CYS A 304 8.21 -48.57 18.02
CA CYS A 304 8.64 -49.95 18.25
C CYS A 304 7.98 -50.98 17.31
N GLU A 305 7.61 -50.55 16.11
CA GLU A 305 6.88 -51.31 15.10
C GLU A 305 7.79 -52.27 14.29
N LEU A 306 9.09 -52.02 14.29
CA LEU A 306 10.07 -52.79 13.54
C LEU A 306 10.74 -53.83 14.44
N GLN A 307 10.98 -55.03 13.93
CA GLN A 307 11.87 -55.97 14.60
C GLN A 307 13.31 -55.50 14.41
N TYR A 308 14.08 -55.49 15.50
CA TYR A 308 15.49 -55.18 15.45
C TYR A 308 16.27 -56.33 14.81
N ASP A 309 17.06 -56.00 13.79
CA ASP A 309 17.99 -56.94 13.15
C ASP A 309 19.42 -56.50 13.50
N PRO A 310 20.11 -57.19 14.42
CA PRO A 310 21.48 -56.85 14.79
C PRO A 310 22.47 -57.10 13.65
N CYS A 311 22.09 -57.84 12.60
CA CYS A 311 22.90 -58.03 11.40
C CYS A 311 22.64 -56.98 10.31
N GLY A 312 21.62 -56.13 10.45
CA GLY A 312 21.19 -55.20 9.40
C GLY A 312 22.21 -54.12 9.03
N SER A 313 23.13 -53.79 9.95
CA SER A 313 24.24 -52.86 9.71
C SER A 313 25.54 -53.55 9.30
N SER A 314 25.52 -54.86 9.03
CA SER A 314 26.70 -55.67 8.70
C SER A 314 27.85 -55.50 9.72
N PRO A 315 27.63 -55.80 11.02
CA PRO A 315 28.62 -55.55 12.07
C PRO A 315 29.85 -56.47 12.01
N CYS A 316 29.80 -57.56 11.24
CA CYS A 316 30.90 -58.49 11.11
C CYS A 316 31.92 -57.97 10.08
N GLU A 317 33.07 -57.55 10.57
CA GLU A 317 34.16 -57.11 9.70
C GLU A 317 34.90 -58.28 9.02
N GLN A 318 35.77 -57.96 8.06
CA GLN A 318 36.68 -58.92 7.41
C GLN A 318 35.97 -60.11 6.74
N GLY A 319 34.75 -59.91 6.23
CA GLY A 319 34.00 -60.94 5.52
C GLY A 319 33.37 -62.01 6.42
N GLY A 320 33.27 -61.77 7.73
CA GLY A 320 32.54 -62.64 8.65
C GLY A 320 31.04 -62.72 8.34
N THR A 321 30.46 -63.92 8.51
CA THR A 321 29.00 -64.13 8.35
C THR A 321 28.29 -63.78 9.65
N CYS A 322 27.31 -62.88 9.58
CA CYS A 322 26.51 -62.49 10.75
C CYS A 322 25.31 -63.44 10.94
N SER A 323 25.05 -63.83 12.18
CA SER A 323 23.86 -64.57 12.58
C SER A 323 23.24 -63.95 13.83
N LYS A 324 21.92 -63.76 13.84
CA LYS A 324 21.17 -63.30 15.02
C LYS A 324 21.10 -64.43 16.05
N VAL A 325 21.57 -64.20 17.28
CA VAL A 325 21.60 -65.20 18.36
C VAL A 325 20.73 -64.84 19.58
N GLY A 326 20.20 -63.61 19.62
CA GLY A 326 19.26 -63.15 20.64
C GLY A 326 18.30 -62.10 20.08
N SER A 327 17.50 -61.47 20.95
CA SER A 327 16.62 -60.37 20.54
C SER A 327 17.40 -59.18 19.97
N ASP A 328 18.50 -58.81 20.64
CA ASP A 328 19.42 -57.73 20.25
C ASP A 328 20.87 -58.18 20.03
N ASP A 329 21.09 -59.49 19.98
CA ASP A 329 22.44 -60.07 19.99
C ASP A 329 22.76 -60.78 18.66
N PHE A 330 24.02 -60.70 18.26
CA PHE A 330 24.54 -61.31 17.03
C PHE A 330 25.87 -62.03 17.28
N LYS A 331 26.13 -63.02 16.43
CA LYS A 331 27.39 -63.75 16.40
C LYS A 331 27.97 -63.65 14.99
N CYS A 332 29.25 -63.27 14.94
CA CYS A 332 30.04 -63.32 13.72
C CYS A 332 30.77 -64.66 13.63
N GLU A 333 30.67 -65.30 12.47
CA GLU A 333 31.43 -66.49 12.13
C GLU A 333 32.48 -66.12 11.09
N CYS A 334 33.75 -66.31 11.43
CA CYS A 334 34.85 -66.06 10.50
C CYS A 334 34.79 -67.05 9.33
N PRO A 335 35.09 -66.61 8.10
CA PRO A 335 35.26 -67.52 6.99
C PRO A 335 36.37 -68.54 7.31
N PRO A 336 36.22 -69.82 6.90
CA PRO A 336 37.24 -70.82 7.14
C PRO A 336 38.52 -70.49 6.37
N GLY A 337 39.57 -70.13 7.12
CA GLY A 337 40.93 -69.90 6.64
C GLY A 337 41.36 -68.44 6.69
N ASP A 338 41.95 -68.05 7.82
CA ASP A 338 43.28 -67.40 7.84
C ASP A 338 44.14 -68.12 8.90
#